data_AF-A0A9X0D8I6-F1
#
_entry.id   AF-A0A9X0D8I6-F1
#
_cell.length_a   1.000
_cell.length_b   1.000
_cell.length_c   1.000
_cell.angle_alpha   90.00
_cell.angle_beta   90.00
_cell.angle_gamma   90.00
#
_symmetry.space_group_name_H-M   'P 1'
#
loop_
_entity.id
_entity.type
_entity.pdbx_description
1 polymer ?
#
loop_
_entity_poly.entity_id
_entity_poly.type
_entity_poly.pdbx_seq_one_letter_code
_entity_poly.pdbx_strand_id
1 'polypeptide(L)'
;MSILRHQELIACGSANVIGSFFSCFPVAGSLSRSVIQESIARTQLCTIPVVVIIILVLLFIAPLFFHLPKAILAAVVVVALKGLFRQFGRLVQLWRICKPDAVVWFAAWFGVVLLGIDIGLGVGVIMALVVVIWKSSRPPASLLGQIPNTGIYRDIQRISSAKPIPGLKIFRFESAMFYANSEYFAAL
;
A
#
# COMPACT_ATOMS: atom_id res chain seq x y z
N MET A 1 -19.24 -4.13 -10.25
CA MET A 1 -18.59 -5.46 -10.27
C MET A 1 -17.77 -5.57 -8.99
N SER A 2 -18.18 -6.42 -8.05
CA SER A 2 -17.49 -6.60 -6.78
C SER A 2 -16.22 -7.42 -7.01
N ILE A 3 -15.05 -6.83 -6.73
CA ILE A 3 -13.77 -7.52 -6.81
C ILE A 3 -13.64 -8.42 -5.58
N LEU A 4 -13.73 -9.73 -5.79
CA LEU A 4 -13.59 -10.73 -4.73
C LEU A 4 -12.10 -11.04 -4.54
N ARG A 5 -11.47 -10.41 -3.53
CA ARG A 5 -10.04 -10.60 -3.21
C ARG A 5 -9.64 -12.07 -3.01
N HIS A 6 -10.54 -12.90 -2.46
CA HIS A 6 -10.28 -14.33 -2.28
C HIS A 6 -10.19 -15.06 -3.63
N GLN A 7 -11.00 -14.67 -4.61
CA GLN A 7 -11.01 -15.28 -5.94
C GLN A 7 -9.75 -14.94 -6.72
N GLU A 8 -9.26 -13.70 -6.62
CA GLU A 8 -7.98 -13.28 -7.21
C GLU A 8 -6.80 -14.07 -6.62
N LEU A 9 -6.82 -14.31 -5.29
CA LEU A 9 -5.77 -15.10 -4.63
C LEU A 9 -5.80 -16.55 -5.11
N ILE A 10 -6.98 -17.17 -5.21
CA ILE A 10 -7.14 -18.53 -5.71
C ILE A 10 -6.71 -18.63 -7.18
N ALA A 11 -7.08 -17.66 -8.02
CA ALA A 11 -6.69 -17.62 -9.43
C ALA A 11 -5.18 -17.45 -9.61
N CYS A 12 -4.54 -16.58 -8.85
CA CYS A 12 -3.08 -16.42 -8.88
C CYS A 12 -2.36 -17.68 -8.37
N GLY A 13 -2.90 -18.31 -7.32
CA GLY A 13 -2.39 -19.58 -6.79
C GLY A 13 -2.49 -20.70 -7.82
N SER A 14 -3.66 -20.89 -8.44
CA SER A 14 -3.87 -21.94 -9.45
C SER A 14 -3.00 -21.71 -10.69
N ALA A 15 -2.83 -20.47 -11.14
CA ALA A 15 -1.93 -20.12 -12.25
C ALA A 15 -0.47 -20.52 -11.95
N ASN A 16 0.02 -20.26 -10.74
CA ASN A 16 1.38 -20.63 -10.34
C ASN A 16 1.54 -22.16 -10.16
N VAL A 17 0.53 -22.85 -9.64
CA VAL A 17 0.52 -24.33 -9.55
C VAL A 17 0.62 -24.94 -10.94
N ILE A 18 -0.21 -24.51 -11.89
CA ILE A 18 -0.15 -24.99 -13.28
C ILE A 18 1.22 -24.63 -13.90
N GLY A 19 1.70 -23.40 -13.69
CA GLY A 19 2.99 -22.94 -14.21
C GLY A 19 4.21 -23.73 -13.71
N SER A 20 4.14 -24.26 -12.49
CA SER A 20 5.22 -25.07 -11.90
C SER A 20 5.53 -26.34 -12.69
N PHE A 21 4.52 -26.95 -13.33
CA PHE A 21 4.71 -28.14 -14.18
C PHE A 21 5.48 -27.83 -15.48
N PHE A 22 5.61 -26.56 -15.85
CA PHE A 22 6.27 -26.10 -17.06
C PHE A 22 7.59 -25.35 -16.77
N SER A 23 8.16 -25.49 -15.57
CA SER A 23 9.37 -24.76 -15.14
C SER A 23 9.23 -23.23 -15.23
N CYS A 24 8.01 -22.70 -15.00
CA CYS A 24 7.75 -21.27 -15.01
C CYS A 24 8.21 -20.60 -13.70
N PHE A 25 8.68 -19.36 -13.79
CA PHE A 25 8.90 -18.52 -12.60
C PHE A 25 7.56 -18.10 -11.98
N PRO A 26 7.52 -17.80 -10.67
CA PRO A 26 6.33 -17.27 -10.02
C PRO A 26 5.81 -16.02 -10.73
N VAL A 27 4.54 -16.06 -11.15
CA VAL A 27 3.86 -14.98 -11.85
C VAL A 27 2.95 -14.23 -10.88
N ALA A 28 2.94 -12.90 -11.02
CA ALA A 28 2.04 -12.00 -10.30
C ALA A 28 1.40 -10.99 -11.28
N GLY A 29 0.40 -10.26 -10.80
CA GLY A 29 -0.25 -9.21 -11.58
C GLY A 29 0.73 -8.10 -12.00
N SER A 30 0.68 -7.69 -13.27
CA SER A 30 1.52 -6.62 -13.80
C SER A 30 0.72 -5.33 -13.92
N LEU A 31 0.98 -4.37 -13.04
CA LEU A 31 0.34 -3.05 -13.04
C LEU A 31 0.45 -2.37 -14.41
N SER A 32 1.63 -2.38 -15.02
CA SER A 32 1.85 -1.74 -16.32
C SER A 32 0.98 -2.35 -17.43
N ARG A 33 0.85 -3.68 -17.48
CA ARG A 33 0.00 -4.35 -18.47
C ARG A 33 -1.48 -4.12 -18.20
N SER A 34 -1.91 -4.17 -16.94
CA SER A 34 -3.31 -3.94 -16.56
C SER A 34 -3.78 -2.54 -16.92
N VAL A 35 -2.96 -1.50 -16.71
CA VAL A 35 -3.32 -0.11 -17.08
C VAL A 35 -3.50 0.04 -18.59
N ILE A 36 -2.62 -0.57 -19.39
CA ILE A 36 -2.73 -0.54 -20.85
C ILE A 36 -3.99 -1.31 -21.29
N GLN A 37 -4.22 -2.49 -20.73
CA GLN A 37 -5.41 -3.29 -21.04
C GLN A 37 -6.71 -2.59 -20.67
N GLU A 38 -6.77 -1.92 -19.51
CA GLU A 38 -7.95 -1.15 -19.08
C GLU A 38 -8.30 -0.03 -20.06
N SER A 39 -7.29 0.58 -20.70
CA SER A 39 -7.50 1.63 -21.70
C SER A 39 -7.98 1.12 -23.06
N ILE A 40 -7.73 -0.16 -23.38
CA ILE A 40 -7.98 -0.73 -24.71
C ILE A 40 -9.21 -1.65 -24.72
N ALA A 41 -9.47 -2.38 -23.63
CA ALA A 41 -10.49 -3.41 -23.58
C ALA A 41 -11.17 -3.50 -22.20
N ARG A 42 -12.43 -3.94 -22.20
CA ARG A 42 -13.23 -4.15 -20.99
C ARG A 42 -13.31 -5.61 -20.53
N THR A 43 -12.79 -6.54 -21.33
CA THR A 43 -12.87 -8.00 -21.08
C THR A 43 -11.49 -8.64 -21.00
N GLN A 44 -11.37 -9.74 -20.24
CA GLN A 44 -10.13 -10.51 -20.10
C GLN A 44 -9.73 -11.23 -21.40
N LEU A 45 -10.66 -11.40 -22.34
CA LEU A 45 -10.44 -12.03 -23.65
C LEU A 45 -9.36 -11.32 -24.49
N CYS A 46 -9.11 -10.03 -24.24
CA CYS A 46 -8.03 -9.27 -24.88
C CYS A 46 -6.63 -9.89 -24.64
N THR A 47 -6.47 -10.71 -23.60
CA THR A 47 -5.20 -11.38 -23.29
C THR A 47 -4.90 -12.55 -24.23
N ILE A 48 -5.92 -13.18 -24.83
CA ILE A 48 -5.76 -14.34 -25.73
C ILE A 48 -4.87 -14.02 -26.94
N PRO A 49 -5.14 -12.97 -27.75
CA PRO A 49 -4.29 -12.64 -28.89
C PRO A 49 -2.86 -12.30 -28.45
N VAL A 50 -2.68 -11.68 -27.28
CA VAL A 50 -1.35 -11.39 -26.72
C VAL A 50 -0.57 -12.68 -26.45
N VAL A 51 -1.20 -13.69 -25.85
CA VAL A 51 -0.57 -14.99 -25.60
C VAL A 51 -0.20 -15.70 -26.90
N VAL A 52 -1.09 -15.68 -27.91
CA VAL A 52 -0.83 -16.27 -29.23
C VAL A 52 0.38 -15.61 -29.90
N ILE A 53 0.47 -14.28 -29.85
CA ILE A 53 1.61 -13.54 -30.39
C ILE A 53 2.90 -13.91 -29.65
N ILE A 54 2.87 -14.02 -28.31
CA ILE A 54 4.04 -14.43 -27.52
C ILE A 54 4.53 -15.82 -27.95
N ILE A 55 3.63 -16.80 -28.11
CA ILE A 55 3.98 -18.15 -28.57
C ILE A 55 4.62 -18.11 -29.97
N LEU A 56 4.03 -17.35 -30.90
CA LEU A 56 4.54 -17.22 -32.26
C LEU A 56 5.94 -16.58 -32.27
N VAL A 57 6.14 -15.53 -31.48
CA VAL A 57 7.45 -14.88 -31.33
C VAL A 57 8.48 -15.84 -30.76
N LEU A 58 8.12 -16.65 -29.76
CA LEU A 58 9.02 -17.64 -29.17
C LEU A 58 9.38 -18.78 -30.14
N LEU A 59 8.47 -19.25 -31.00
CA LEU A 59 8.78 -20.32 -31.95
C LEU A 59 9.57 -19.84 -33.18
N PHE A 60 9.21 -18.68 -33.76
CA PHE A 60 9.73 -18.26 -35.06
C PHE A 60 10.78 -17.14 -34.97
N ILE A 61 10.65 -16.24 -34.00
CA ILE A 61 11.45 -14.99 -33.93
C ILE A 61 12.53 -15.06 -32.83
N ALA A 62 12.41 -15.99 -31.88
CA ALA A 62 13.44 -16.27 -30.86
C ALA A 62 14.89 -16.32 -31.39
N PRO A 63 15.22 -16.99 -32.52
CA PRO A 63 16.60 -17.02 -33.01
C PRO A 63 17.13 -15.63 -33.42
N LEU A 64 16.26 -14.70 -33.79
CA LEU A 64 16.64 -13.32 -34.13
C LEU A 64 17.09 -12.53 -32.90
N PHE A 65 16.58 -12.86 -31.71
CA PHE A 65 16.97 -12.22 -30.45
C PHE A 65 18.31 -12.73 -29.89
N PHE A 66 18.92 -13.76 -30.49
CA PHE A 66 20.21 -14.28 -30.02
C PHE A 66 21.32 -13.22 -30.05
N HIS A 67 21.31 -12.35 -31.06
CA HIS A 67 22.29 -11.28 -31.21
C HIS A 67 21.93 -10.00 -30.45
N LEU A 68 20.88 -9.99 -29.64
CA LEU A 68 20.43 -8.77 -28.96
C LEU A 68 21.43 -8.36 -27.87
N PRO A 69 22.03 -7.16 -27.93
CA PRO A 69 22.97 -6.71 -26.92
C PRO A 69 22.28 -6.59 -25.55
N LYS A 70 22.96 -7.09 -24.50
CA LYS A 70 22.50 -6.98 -23.09
C LYS A 70 22.20 -5.53 -22.68
N ALA A 71 22.88 -4.56 -23.30
CA ALA A 71 22.67 -3.13 -23.07
C ALA A 71 21.24 -2.66 -23.42
N ILE A 72 20.65 -3.18 -24.51
CA ILE A 72 19.28 -2.83 -24.91
C ILE A 72 18.29 -3.36 -23.86
N LEU A 73 18.50 -4.60 -23.40
CA LEU A 73 17.68 -5.21 -22.35
C LEU A 73 17.75 -4.42 -21.04
N ALA A 74 18.95 -3.99 -20.63
CA ALA A 74 19.14 -3.15 -19.45
C ALA A 74 18.43 -1.79 -19.59
N ALA A 75 18.51 -1.15 -20.77
CA ALA A 75 17.82 0.10 -21.03
C ALA A 75 16.29 -0.04 -20.90
N VAL A 76 15.71 -1.12 -21.42
CA VAL A 76 14.27 -1.42 -21.28
C VAL A 76 13.88 -1.58 -19.81
N VAL A 77 14.69 -2.29 -19.00
CA VAL A 77 14.45 -2.44 -17.56
C VAL A 77 14.51 -1.10 -16.83
N VAL A 78 15.51 -0.25 -17.11
CA VAL A 78 15.63 1.08 -16.50
C VAL A 78 14.42 1.96 -16.83
N VAL A 79 13.94 1.93 -18.08
CA VAL A 79 12.74 2.67 -18.50
C VAL A 79 11.49 2.15 -17.77
N ALA A 80 11.36 0.83 -17.59
CA ALA A 80 10.26 0.23 -16.84
C ALA A 80 10.27 0.66 -15.36
N LEU A 81 11.45 0.83 -14.76
CA LEU A 81 11.61 1.27 -13.37
C LEU A 81 11.38 2.77 -13.15
N LYS A 82 11.28 3.58 -14.22
CA LYS A 82 11.07 5.04 -14.11
C LYS A 82 9.84 5.41 -13.27
N GLY A 83 8.76 4.63 -13.37
CA GLY A 83 7.54 4.82 -12.57
C GLY A 83 7.77 4.62 -11.07
N LEU A 84 8.65 3.68 -10.70
CA LEU A 84 9.01 3.41 -9.32
C LEU A 84 9.85 4.55 -8.73
N PHE A 85 10.86 5.05 -9.47
CA PHE A 85 11.67 6.19 -9.02
C PHE A 85 10.84 7.47 -8.79
N ARG A 86 9.75 7.66 -9.53
CA ARG A 86 8.84 8.80 -9.32
C ARG A 86 8.20 8.80 -7.92
N GLN A 87 8.11 7.64 -7.25
CA GLN A 87 7.55 7.55 -5.90
C GLN A 87 8.40 8.24 -4.83
N PHE A 88 9.73 8.37 -5.04
CA PHE A 88 10.60 9.12 -4.12
C PHE A 88 10.17 10.58 -3.97
N GLY A 89 9.60 11.20 -5.02
CA GLY A 89 9.07 12.56 -4.94
C GLY A 89 7.88 12.70 -3.98
N ARG A 90 7.10 11.63 -3.78
CA ARG A 90 5.99 11.61 -2.81
C ARG A 90 6.45 11.46 -1.36
N LEU A 91 7.68 11.01 -1.14
CA LEU A 91 8.24 10.81 0.21
C LEU A 91 8.33 12.11 1.00
N VAL A 92 8.69 13.21 0.33
CA VAL A 92 8.76 14.54 0.95
C VAL A 92 7.38 14.98 1.46
N GLN A 93 6.33 14.68 0.69
CA GLN A 93 4.95 14.95 1.11
C GLN A 93 4.54 14.04 2.26
N LEU A 94 4.88 12.75 2.20
CA LEU A 94 4.58 11.78 3.26
C LEU A 94 5.21 12.20 4.59
N TRP A 95 6.46 12.67 4.59
CA TRP A 95 7.15 13.15 5.78
C TRP A 95 6.45 14.36 6.43
N ARG A 96 5.87 15.25 5.62
CA ARG A 96 5.12 16.43 6.11
C ARG A 96 3.77 16.04 6.72
N ILE A 97 3.12 15.00 6.22
CA ILE A 97 1.78 14.58 6.65
C ILE A 97 1.86 13.61 7.83
N CYS A 98 2.65 12.54 7.69
CA CYS A 98 2.73 11.46 8.66
C CYS A 98 4.17 10.95 8.81
N LYS A 99 4.89 11.55 9.77
CA LYS A 99 6.26 11.13 10.16
C LYS A 99 6.40 9.63 10.43
N PRO A 100 5.52 8.96 11.20
CA PRO A 100 5.71 7.54 11.51
C PRO A 100 5.57 6.64 10.27
N ASP A 101 4.66 6.94 9.34
CA ASP A 101 4.53 6.18 8.09
C ASP A 101 5.77 6.37 7.19
N ALA A 102 6.38 7.56 7.22
CA ALA A 102 7.63 7.81 6.52
C ALA A 102 8.81 7.02 7.12
N VAL A 103 8.85 6.82 8.45
CA VAL A 103 9.85 5.96 9.11
C VAL A 103 9.70 4.51 8.64
N VAL A 104 8.48 3.98 8.54
CA VAL A 104 8.23 2.63 8.01
C VAL A 104 8.74 2.52 6.57
N TRP A 105 8.49 3.54 5.75
CA TRP A 105 8.98 3.58 4.37
C TRP A 105 10.51 3.50 4.30
N PHE A 106 11.22 4.31 5.10
CA PHE A 106 12.68 4.28 5.14
C PHE A 106 13.20 2.95 5.68
N ALA A 107 12.59 2.41 6.74
CA ALA A 107 12.99 1.12 7.30
C ALA A 107 12.85 -0.02 6.28
N ALA A 108 11.74 -0.07 5.54
CA ALA A 108 11.54 -1.04 4.47
C ALA A 108 12.53 -0.85 3.32
N TRP A 109 12.76 0.40 2.90
CA TRP A 109 13.69 0.70 1.80
C TRP A 109 15.13 0.32 2.15
N PHE A 110 15.65 0.79 3.29
CA PHE A 110 16.98 0.43 3.77
C PHE A 110 17.08 -1.07 4.07
N GLY A 111 16.03 -1.68 4.62
CA GLY A 111 15.97 -3.12 4.84
C GLY A 111 16.19 -3.90 3.55
N VAL A 112 15.47 -3.57 2.48
CA VAL A 112 15.62 -4.25 1.18
C VAL A 112 16.98 -3.98 0.54
N VAL A 113 17.47 -2.74 0.60
CA VAL A 113 18.75 -2.35 -0.02
C VAL A 113 19.97 -2.98 0.69
N LEU A 114 19.93 -3.09 2.03
CA LEU A 114 21.07 -3.56 2.82
C LEU A 114 21.01 -5.06 3.14
N LEU A 115 19.82 -5.61 3.40
CA LEU A 115 19.64 -6.99 3.89
C LEU A 115 19.03 -7.93 2.83
N GLY A 116 18.69 -7.40 1.66
CA GLY A 116 18.00 -8.15 0.60
C GLY A 116 16.48 -8.12 0.73
N ILE A 117 15.79 -8.58 -0.33
CA ILE A 117 14.35 -8.40 -0.47
C ILE A 117 13.53 -9.18 0.56
N ASP A 118 13.95 -10.40 0.90
CA ASP A 118 13.22 -11.29 1.80
C ASP A 118 13.22 -10.74 3.24
N ILE A 119 14.41 -10.42 3.76
CA ILE A 119 14.60 -9.87 5.10
C ILE A 119 14.06 -8.45 5.17
N GLY A 120 14.33 -7.63 4.15
CA GLY A 120 13.86 -6.24 4.08
C GLY A 120 12.34 -6.12 4.10
N LEU A 121 11.62 -7.01 3.41
CA LEU A 121 10.17 -7.08 3.48
C LEU A 121 9.69 -7.41 4.90
N GLY A 122 10.33 -8.38 5.56
CA GLY A 122 10.03 -8.73 6.95
C GLY A 122 10.19 -7.55 7.90
N VAL A 123 11.31 -6.82 7.81
CA VAL A 123 11.57 -5.61 8.60
C VAL A 123 10.49 -4.56 8.36
N GLY A 124 10.11 -4.32 7.10
CA GLY A 124 9.05 -3.37 6.75
C GLY A 124 7.70 -3.72 7.35
N VAL A 125 7.30 -5.00 7.29
CA VAL A 125 6.04 -5.50 7.86
C VAL A 125 6.02 -5.35 9.38
N ILE A 126 7.10 -5.74 10.06
CA ILE A 126 7.21 -5.63 11.51
C ILE A 126 7.14 -4.16 11.95
N MET A 127 7.89 -3.26 11.29
CA MET A 127 7.85 -1.83 11.59
C MET A 127 6.46 -1.21 11.34
N ALA A 128 5.79 -1.62 10.26
CA ALA A 128 4.42 -1.18 9.98
C ALA A 128 3.46 -1.61 11.10
N LEU A 129 3.54 -2.87 11.55
CA LEU A 129 2.72 -3.38 12.66
C LEU A 129 2.97 -2.60 13.95
N VAL A 130 4.24 -2.38 14.32
CA VAL A 130 4.61 -1.61 15.51
C VAL A 130 4.02 -0.20 15.46
N VAL A 131 4.15 0.48 14.32
CA VAL A 131 3.60 1.84 14.14
C VAL A 131 2.07 1.85 14.24
N VAL A 132 1.39 0.88 13.66
CA VAL A 132 -0.08 0.78 13.73
C VAL A 132 -0.53 0.54 15.18
N ILE A 133 0.12 -0.37 15.90
CA ILE A 133 -0.19 -0.66 17.31
C ILE A 133 0.05 0.59 18.16
N TRP A 134 1.19 1.26 17.98
CA TRP A 134 1.52 2.46 18.74
C TRP A 134 0.52 3.60 18.49
N LYS A 135 0.16 3.84 17.23
CA LYS A 135 -0.85 4.85 16.85
C LYS A 135 -2.24 4.52 17.39
N SER A 136 -2.61 3.24 17.40
CA SER A 136 -3.90 2.79 17.94
C SER A 136 -3.97 2.82 19.48
N SER A 137 -2.81 2.74 20.16
CA SER A 137 -2.74 2.73 21.63
C SER A 137 -2.81 4.14 22.23
N ARG A 138 -2.50 5.19 21.45
CA ARG A 138 -2.58 6.60 21.86
C ARG A 138 -3.54 7.39 20.97
N PRO A 139 -4.84 7.05 21.00
CA PRO A 139 -5.84 7.76 20.22
C PRO A 139 -6.02 9.20 20.73
N PRO A 140 -6.41 10.13 19.86
CA PRO A 140 -6.73 11.49 20.26
C PRO A 140 -7.92 11.49 21.22
N ALA A 141 -7.78 12.32 22.25
CA ALA A 141 -8.72 12.48 23.34
C ALA A 141 -9.04 13.97 23.44
N SER A 142 -10.32 14.32 23.37
CA SER A 142 -10.77 15.71 23.29
C SER A 142 -11.80 16.02 24.37
N LEU A 143 -11.66 17.20 24.98
CA LEU A 143 -12.63 17.73 25.94
C LEU A 143 -13.60 18.65 25.20
N LEU A 144 -14.89 18.38 25.31
CA LEU A 144 -15.93 19.08 24.55
C LEU A 144 -16.53 20.23 25.35
N GLY A 145 -16.72 21.35 24.65
CA GLY A 145 -17.48 22.50 25.08
C GLY A 145 -18.70 22.69 24.21
N GLN A 146 -19.67 23.44 24.73
CA GLN A 146 -20.87 23.81 23.99
C GLN A 146 -20.66 25.15 23.30
N ILE A 147 -21.10 25.25 22.06
CA ILE A 147 -21.14 26.55 21.36
C ILE A 147 -22.38 27.32 21.84
N PRO A 148 -22.24 28.57 22.31
CA PRO A 148 -23.35 29.38 22.82
C PRO A 148 -24.53 29.42 21.84
N ASN A 149 -25.76 29.33 22.37
CA ASN A 149 -27.01 29.34 21.60
C ASN A 149 -27.17 28.19 20.57
N THR A 150 -26.41 27.10 20.70
CA THR A 150 -26.58 25.89 19.88
C THR A 150 -26.50 24.62 20.71
N GLY A 151 -27.05 23.51 20.20
CA GLY A 151 -26.91 22.17 20.78
C GLY A 151 -25.65 21.42 20.34
N ILE A 152 -24.64 22.13 19.81
CA ILE A 152 -23.47 21.51 19.17
C ILE A 152 -22.30 21.49 20.17
N TYR A 153 -21.75 20.29 20.37
CA TYR A 153 -20.56 20.06 21.19
C TYR A 153 -19.33 19.89 20.30
N ARG A 154 -18.28 20.66 20.58
CA ARG A 154 -17.01 20.64 19.84
C ARG A 154 -15.83 20.72 20.79
N ASP A 155 -14.68 20.27 20.30
CA ASP A 155 -13.41 20.33 21.03
C ASP A 155 -13.04 21.78 21.35
N ILE A 156 -12.85 22.05 22.65
CA ILE A 156 -12.52 23.38 23.18
C ILE A 156 -11.15 23.86 22.67
N GLN A 157 -10.21 22.94 22.43
CA GLN A 157 -8.88 23.29 21.93
C GLN A 157 -8.89 23.67 20.45
N ARG A 158 -9.86 23.16 19.68
CA ARG A 158 -9.92 23.34 18.23
C ARG A 158 -10.83 24.48 17.81
N ILE A 159 -11.88 24.77 18.58
CA ILE A 159 -12.86 25.83 18.30
C ILE A 159 -12.94 26.76 19.50
N SER A 160 -12.41 27.96 19.35
CA SER A 160 -12.39 29.01 20.38
C SER A 160 -13.78 29.50 20.81
N SER A 161 -14.81 29.27 19.98
CA SER A 161 -16.21 29.60 20.31
C SER A 161 -16.89 28.60 21.25
N ALA A 162 -16.30 27.42 21.49
CA ALA A 162 -16.85 26.40 22.38
C ALA A 162 -16.46 26.71 23.83
N LYS A 163 -17.45 26.85 24.73
CA LYS A 163 -17.22 27.13 26.16
C LYS A 163 -17.52 25.89 27.01
N PRO A 164 -16.72 25.61 28.05
CA PRO A 164 -17.02 24.55 29.01
C PRO A 164 -18.26 24.91 29.83
N ILE A 165 -19.05 23.91 30.18
CA ILE A 165 -20.23 24.08 31.03
C ILE A 165 -19.78 23.99 32.50
N PRO A 166 -20.09 24.97 33.36
CA PRO A 166 -19.70 24.94 34.77
C PRO A 166 -20.28 23.69 35.45
N GLY A 167 -19.43 22.89 36.10
CA GLY A 167 -19.83 21.66 36.80
C GLY A 167 -19.93 20.39 35.92
N LEU A 168 -19.75 20.49 34.59
CA LEU A 168 -19.83 19.34 33.67
C LEU A 168 -18.61 19.27 32.75
N LYS A 169 -17.90 18.13 32.75
CA LYS A 169 -16.84 17.83 31.78
C LYS A 169 -17.33 16.74 30.83
N ILE A 170 -17.37 17.04 29.54
CA ILE A 170 -17.73 16.08 28.49
C ILE A 170 -16.44 15.65 27.81
N PHE A 171 -16.11 14.36 27.94
CA PHE A 171 -14.91 13.78 27.38
C PHE A 171 -15.27 12.86 26.20
N ARG A 172 -14.57 13.01 25.07
CA ARG A 172 -14.71 12.11 23.91
C ARG A 172 -13.39 11.42 23.62
N PHE A 173 -13.47 10.10 23.67
CA PHE A 173 -12.41 9.21 23.23
C PHE A 173 -12.68 8.81 21.78
N GLU A 174 -11.81 9.19 20.84
CA GLU A 174 -12.02 8.94 19.41
C GLU A 174 -11.44 7.59 18.95
N SER A 175 -11.65 6.52 19.74
CA SER A 175 -11.30 5.15 19.31
C SER A 175 -12.12 4.07 20.03
N ALA A 176 -12.13 2.86 19.47
CA ALA A 176 -12.64 1.69 20.16
C ALA A 176 -11.74 1.34 21.36
N MET A 177 -12.33 0.94 22.49
CA MET A 177 -11.56 0.49 23.65
C MET A 177 -11.16 -0.98 23.51
N PHE A 178 -9.88 -1.26 23.71
CA PHE A 178 -9.29 -2.59 23.70
C PHE A 178 -8.08 -2.62 24.65
N TYR A 179 -7.51 -3.81 24.88
CA TYR A 179 -6.48 -3.99 25.91
C TYR A 179 -5.28 -3.02 25.77
N ALA A 180 -4.84 -2.69 24.56
CA ALA A 180 -3.66 -1.84 24.39
C ALA A 180 -3.88 -0.35 24.69
N ASN A 181 -5.14 0.12 24.73
CA ASN A 181 -5.45 1.53 25.03
C ASN A 181 -6.17 1.73 26.38
N SER A 182 -6.43 0.65 27.13
CA SER A 182 -7.15 0.73 28.40
C SER A 182 -6.37 1.48 29.49
N GLU A 183 -5.06 1.25 29.59
CA GLU A 183 -4.22 2.00 30.53
C GLU A 183 -4.14 3.48 30.15
N TYR A 184 -4.05 3.78 28.86
CA TYR A 184 -4.03 5.15 28.37
C TYR A 184 -5.35 5.88 28.65
N PHE A 185 -6.49 5.19 28.51
CA PHE A 185 -7.80 5.73 28.86
C PHE A 185 -7.95 5.96 30.36
N ALA A 186 -7.48 5.02 31.20
CA ALA A 186 -7.55 5.15 32.66
C ALA A 186 -6.67 6.28 33.21
N ALA A 187 -5.61 6.65 32.50
CA ALA A 187 -4.69 7.72 32.88
C ALA A 187 -5.16 9.13 32.47
N LEU A 188 -6.30 9.26 31.77
CA LEU A 188 -6.76 10.50 31.12
C LEU A 188 -7.90 11.17 31.90
#